data_AF-A0A139TP54-F1
#
_entry.id   AF-A0A139TP54-F1
#
_cell.length_a   1.000
_cell.length_b   1.000
_cell.length_c   1.000
_cell.angle_alpha   90.00
_cell.angle_beta   90.00
_cell.angle_gamma   90.00
#
_symmetry.space_group_name_H-M   'P 1'
#
loop_
_entity.id
_entity.type
_entity.pdbx_description
1 polymer ?
#
loop_
_entity_poly.entity_id
_entity_poly.type
_entity_poly.pdbx_seq_one_letter_code
_entity_poly.pdbx_strand_id
1 'polypeptide(L)' 'MKQRTRLAAQAWRAPKLRKCQNCGSSIPGHTACPSCGTYTTRSGKEIVVKAEA' A
#
# COMPACT_ATOMS: atom_id res chain seq x y z
N MET A 1 -28.91 14.45 24.99
CA MET A 1 -27.82 13.58 24.49
C MET A 1 -26.66 14.46 24.05
N LYS A 2 -25.48 14.36 24.67
CA LYS A 2 -24.32 15.22 24.31
C LYS A 2 -23.76 14.75 22.97
N GLN A 3 -23.76 15.60 21.95
CA GLN A 3 -23.29 15.23 20.61
C GLN A 3 -21.83 14.78 20.66
N ARG A 4 -21.54 13.53 20.25
CA ARG A 4 -20.19 12.93 20.22
C ARG A 4 -19.44 13.29 18.92
N THR A 5 -19.79 14.41 18.30
CA THR A 5 -19.26 14.87 17.00
C THR A 5 -17.74 15.10 17.03
N ARG A 6 -17.19 15.51 18.18
CA ARG A 6 -15.74 15.67 18.38
C ARG A 6 -14.94 14.37 18.17
N LEU A 7 -15.49 13.22 18.54
CA LEU A 7 -14.80 11.93 18.42
C LEU A 7 -14.83 11.38 16.98
N ALA A 8 -15.77 11.83 16.15
CA ALA A 8 -15.89 11.38 14.76
C ALA A 8 -14.66 11.77 13.92
N ALA A 9 -13.99 12.88 14.24
CA ALA A 9 -12.78 13.31 13.56
C ALA A 9 -11.56 12.41 13.85
N GLN A 10 -11.60 11.60 14.92
CA GLN A 10 -10.52 10.70 15.33
C GLN A 10 -10.66 9.29 14.72
N ALA A 11 -11.67 9.07 13.86
CA ALA A 11 -11.86 7.78 13.23
C ALA A 11 -10.70 7.47 12.27
N TRP A 12 -10.11 6.28 12.43
CA TRP A 12 -9.11 5.75 11.52
C TRP A 12 -9.70 5.59 10.11
N ARG A 13 -8.91 5.91 9.09
CA ARG A 13 -9.30 5.74 7.69
C ARG A 13 -8.55 4.57 7.10
N ALA A 14 -9.26 3.76 6.31
CA ALA A 14 -8.65 2.65 5.61
C ALA A 14 -7.53 3.14 4.66
N PRO A 15 -6.38 2.45 4.61
CA PRO A 15 -5.30 2.79 3.69
C PRO A 15 -5.72 2.53 2.24
N LYS A 16 -5.22 3.36 1.32
CA LYS A 16 -5.44 3.16 -0.12
C LYS A 16 -4.45 2.12 -0.65
N LEU A 17 -4.95 0.93 -0.92
CA LEU A 17 -4.17 -0.17 -1.48
C LEU A 17 -4.40 -0.27 -3.00
N ARG A 18 -3.37 -0.68 -3.73
CA ARG A 18 -3.43 -0.99 -5.17
C ARG A 18 -3.16 -2.46 -5.38
N LYS A 19 -3.59 -3.01 -6.51
CA LYS A 19 -3.23 -4.38 -6.89
C LYS A 19 -1.84 -4.40 -7.51
N CYS A 20 -1.02 -5.37 -7.11
CA CYS A 20 0.23 -5.69 -7.81
C CYS A 20 -0.11 -6.25 -9.19
N GLN A 21 0.57 -5.76 -10.24
CA GLN A 21 0.36 -6.24 -11.62
C GLN A 21 0.91 -7.65 -11.85
N ASN A 22 1.93 -8.05 -11.07
CA ASN A 22 2.59 -9.34 -11.26
C ASN A 22 1.87 -10.48 -10.51
N CYS A 23 1.50 -10.28 -9.24
CA CYS A 23 0.93 -11.34 -8.40
C CYS A 23 -0.51 -11.07 -7.93
N GLY A 24 -1.09 -9.91 -8.24
CA GLY A 24 -2.46 -9.56 -7.85
C GLY A 24 -2.66 -9.17 -6.38
N SER A 25 -1.62 -9.24 -5.53
CA SER A 25 -1.72 -8.90 -4.11
C SER A 25 -2.10 -7.42 -3.87
N SER A 26 -2.84 -7.13 -2.81
CA SER A 26 -3.11 -5.76 -2.36
C SER A 26 -1.88 -5.15 -1.68
N ILE A 27 -1.27 -4.15 -2.32
CA ILE A 27 -0.04 -3.49 -1.87
C ILE A 27 -0.27 -1.99 -1.61
N PRO A 28 0.48 -1.40 -0.66
CA PRO A 28 0.58 0.05 -0.55
C PRO A 28 1.14 0.67 -1.84
N GLY A 29 0.72 1.90 -2.14
CA GLY A 29 1.33 2.66 -3.24
C GLY A 29 2.82 2.94 -2.96
N HIS A 30 3.61 3.07 -4.03
CA HIS A 30 5.02 3.46 -3.97
C HIS A 30 5.91 2.58 -3.06
N THR A 31 5.56 1.31 -2.91
CA THR A 31 6.35 0.32 -2.16
C THR A 31 6.56 -0.91 -3.05
N ALA A 32 7.67 -1.61 -2.89
CA ALA A 32 7.87 -2.91 -3.52
C ALA A 32 6.82 -3.91 -3.03
N CYS A 33 6.38 -4.81 -3.90
CA CYS A 33 5.44 -5.85 -3.50
C CYS A 33 6.12 -6.79 -2.48
N PRO A 34 5.59 -6.95 -1.25
CA PRO A 34 6.17 -7.85 -0.26
C PRO A 34 6.02 -9.32 -0.64
N SER A 35 5.08 -9.66 -1.51
CA SER A 35 4.81 -11.05 -1.91
C SER A 35 5.71 -11.52 -3.06
N CYS A 36 6.04 -10.66 -4.03
CA CYS A 36 6.85 -11.05 -5.19
C CYS A 36 8.13 -10.22 -5.37
N GLY A 37 8.40 -9.26 -4.50
CA GLY A 37 9.60 -8.42 -4.54
C GLY A 37 9.65 -7.41 -5.69
N THR A 38 8.60 -7.31 -6.52
CA THR A 38 8.64 -6.42 -7.69
C THR A 38 8.27 -4.98 -7.34
N TYR A 39 9.02 -4.03 -7.91
CA TYR A 39 8.70 -2.61 -7.88
C TYR A 39 8.86 -2.00 -9.27
N THR A 40 7.83 -1.31 -9.73
CA THR A 40 7.88 -0.58 -11.00
C THR A 40 8.36 0.84 -10.74
N THR A 41 9.53 1.18 -11.27
CA THR A 41 10.06 2.54 -11.18
C THR A 41 9.29 3.49 -12.10
N ARG A 42 9.41 4.80 -11.87
CA ARG A 42 8.79 5.85 -12.72
C ARG A 42 9.18 5.71 -14.22
N SER A 43 10.32 5.09 -14.51
CA SER A 43 10.83 4.84 -15.86
C SER A 43 10.26 3.56 -16.49
N GLY A 44 9.30 2.88 -15.85
CA GLY A 44 8.70 1.64 -16.34
C GLY A 44 9.57 0.38 -16.19
N LYS A 45 10.77 0.50 -15.62
CA LYS A 45 11.62 -0.66 -15.33
C LYS A 45 11.09 -1.39 -14.11
N GLU A 46 10.80 -2.67 -14.27
CA GLU A 46 10.50 -3.60 -13.19
C GLU A 46 11.81 -4.06 -12.55
N ILE A 47 11.97 -3.80 -11.26
CA ILE A 47 13.09 -4.32 -10.46
C ILE A 47 12.56 -5.37 -9.49
N VAL A 48 13.30 -6.48 -9.37
CA VAL A 48 13.07 -7.50 -8.35
C VAL A 48 13.99 -7.15 -7.18
N VAL A 49 13.42 -6.58 -6.12
CA VAL A 49 14.13 -6.31 -4.88
C VAL A 49 14.29 -7.64 -4.15
N LYS A 50 15.42 -8.31 -4.35
CA LYS A 50 15.87 -9.37 -3.44
C LYS A 50 16.17 -8.71 -2.10
N ALA A 51 15.32 -8.92 -1.11
CA ALA A 51 15.65 -8.60 0.27
C ALA A 51 16.67 -9.66 0.75
N GLU A 52 17.94 -9.27 0.86
CA GLU A 52 18.88 -9.98 1.74
C GLU A 52 18.37 -9.82 3.18
N ALA A 53 18.41 -10.93 3.91
CA ALA A 53 17.89 -11.10 5.27
C ALA A 53 18.74 -10.38 6.32
#